data_AF-A0A1H8KS24-F1
#
_entry.id   AF-A0A1H8KS24-F1
#
_cell.length_a   1.000
_cell.length_b   1.000
_cell.length_c   1.000
_cell.angle_alpha   90.00
_cell.angle_beta   90.00
_cell.angle_gamma   90.00
#
_symmetry.space_group_name_H-M   'P 1'
#
loop_
_entity.id
_entity.type
_entity.pdbx_description
1 polymer ?
#
loop_
_entity_poly.entity_id
_entity_poly.type
_entity_poly.pdbx_seq_one_letter_code
_entity_poly.pdbx_strand_id
1 'polypeptide(L)'
;MTMLNHLSIPQEFVLLALDRETNKLKSMFRMHVALYTLIACIMELSINGNVTFEDDDTVRISDSASTGEKYLDRLIEIMAAEKPKKLTKWVSYFYYRQKEIYKLVVESLVDKGVLEIENTVFY
;
A
#
# COMPACT_ATOMS: atom_id res chain seq x y z
N MET A 1 9.31 10.72 -25.26
CA MET A 1 8.57 9.45 -25.10
C MET A 1 8.49 9.18 -23.62
N THR A 2 7.50 9.75 -22.95
CA THR A 2 7.32 9.62 -21.50
C THR A 2 6.83 8.20 -21.26
N MET A 3 7.70 7.35 -20.70
CA MET A 3 7.32 6.03 -20.20
C MET A 3 6.09 6.26 -19.32
N LEU A 4 4.96 5.65 -19.66
CA LEU A 4 3.86 5.47 -18.72
C LEU A 4 4.46 4.71 -17.54
N ASN A 5 4.78 5.41 -16.46
CA ASN A 5 5.21 4.78 -15.22
C ASN A 5 4.07 3.84 -14.82
N HIS A 6 4.28 2.53 -14.95
CA HIS A 6 3.30 1.56 -14.49
C HIS A 6 3.28 1.64 -12.97
N LEU A 7 2.29 2.35 -12.43
CA LEU A 7 2.04 2.44 -11.02
C LEU A 7 1.23 1.22 -10.60
N SER A 8 1.51 0.72 -9.40
CA SER A 8 0.67 -0.30 -8.76
C SER A 8 -0.61 0.32 -8.21
N ILE A 9 -1.62 -0.50 -7.94
CA ILE A 9 -2.88 -0.07 -7.34
C ILE A 9 -2.69 0.77 -6.06
N PRO A 10 -1.85 0.37 -5.07
CA PRO A 10 -1.64 1.21 -3.89
C PRO A 10 -1.01 2.57 -4.21
N GLN A 11 -0.13 2.65 -5.21
CA GLN A 11 0.46 3.92 -5.65
C GLN A 11 -0.60 4.83 -6.30
N GLU A 12 -1.39 4.30 -7.23
CA GLU A 12 -2.50 5.03 -7.85
C GLU A 12 -3.53 5.49 -6.82
N PHE A 13 -3.84 4.65 -5.83
CA PHE A 13 -4.76 4.98 -4.76
C PHE A 13 -4.28 6.16 -3.92
N VAL A 14 -3.00 6.21 -3.55
CA VAL A 14 -2.41 7.34 -2.83
C VAL A 14 -2.55 8.63 -3.63
N LEU A 15 -2.28 8.58 -4.95
CA LEU A 15 -2.43 9.74 -5.82
C LEU A 15 -3.89 10.19 -5.94
N LEU A 16 -4.84 9.26 -6.04
CA LEU A 16 -6.27 9.57 -6.05
C LEU A 16 -6.75 10.22 -4.76
N ALA A 17 -6.13 9.88 -3.63
CA ALA A 17 -6.43 10.45 -2.33
C ALA A 17 -5.97 11.91 -2.18
N LEU A 18 -5.00 12.34 -3.01
CA LEU A 18 -4.51 13.72 -3.04
C LEU A 18 -5.44 14.65 -3.82
N ASP A 19 -5.53 15.87 -3.34
CA ASP A 19 -6.15 17.00 -4.00
C ASP A 19 -5.08 17.76 -4.78
N ARG A 20 -5.28 17.90 -6.09
CA ARG A 20 -4.28 18.47 -7.01
C ARG A 20 -4.09 19.98 -6.84
N GLU A 21 -5.08 20.69 -6.32
CA GLU A 21 -5.01 22.14 -6.16
C GLU A 21 -4.30 22.50 -4.85
N THR A 22 -4.52 21.72 -3.80
CA THR A 22 -4.03 22.02 -2.46
C THR A 22 -2.82 21.19 -2.04
N ASN A 23 -2.44 20.16 -2.82
CA ASN A 23 -1.43 19.15 -2.48
C ASN A 23 -1.68 18.44 -1.13
N LYS A 24 -2.92 18.47 -0.64
CA LYS A 24 -3.34 17.84 0.62
C LYS A 24 -4.20 16.61 0.34
N LEU A 25 -4.32 15.72 1.32
CA LEU A 25 -5.30 14.64 1.25
C LEU A 25 -6.72 15.20 1.26
N LYS A 26 -7.58 14.73 0.35
CA LYS A 26 -9.02 15.06 0.36
C LYS A 26 -9.64 14.62 1.67
N SER A 27 -10.61 15.40 2.16
CA SER A 27 -11.19 15.20 3.49
C SER A 27 -11.69 13.77 3.74
N MET A 28 -12.33 13.16 2.73
CA MET A 28 -12.88 11.80 2.80
C MET A 28 -11.84 10.70 3.02
N PHE A 29 -10.57 10.92 2.64
CA PHE A 29 -9.51 9.91 2.77
C PHE A 29 -8.65 10.09 4.03
N ARG A 30 -8.63 11.28 4.64
CA ARG A 30 -7.68 11.61 5.72
C ARG A 30 -7.62 10.60 6.87
N MET A 31 -8.75 10.01 7.26
CA MET A 31 -8.81 9.08 8.38
C MET A 31 -8.35 7.65 8.02
N HIS A 32 -8.52 7.23 6.76
CA HIS A 32 -8.42 5.82 6.37
C HIS A 32 -7.47 5.57 5.19
N VAL A 33 -6.78 6.60 4.68
CA VAL A 33 -5.90 6.46 3.51
C VAL A 33 -4.85 5.37 3.70
N ALA A 34 -4.25 5.27 4.89
CA ALA A 34 -3.24 4.25 5.17
C ALA A 34 -3.84 2.83 5.16
N LEU A 35 -5.04 2.65 5.71
CA LEU A 35 -5.72 1.35 5.78
C LEU A 35 -6.13 0.90 4.37
N TYR A 36 -6.70 1.81 3.59
CA TYR A 36 -7.13 1.52 2.23
C TYR A 36 -5.94 1.27 1.31
N THR A 37 -4.84 1.99 1.50
CA THR A 37 -3.58 1.72 0.78
C THR A 37 -3.03 0.34 1.12
N LEU A 38 -3.08 -0.07 2.39
CA LEU A 38 -2.68 -1.42 2.80
C LEU A 38 -3.56 -2.49 2.14
N ILE A 39 -4.89 -2.31 2.11
CA ILE A 39 -5.80 -3.25 1.44
C ILE A 39 -5.48 -3.31 -0.05
N ALA A 40 -5.20 -2.17 -0.68
CA ALA A 40 -4.72 -2.11 -2.06
C ALA A 40 -3.41 -2.87 -2.28
N CYS A 41 -2.48 -2.88 -1.30
CA CYS A 41 -1.28 -3.72 -1.37
C CYS A 41 -1.63 -5.21 -1.36
N ILE A 42 -2.57 -5.65 -0.51
CA ILE A 42 -3.01 -7.06 -0.50
C ILE A 42 -3.67 -7.43 -1.85
N MET A 43 -4.45 -6.53 -2.44
CA MET A 43 -5.04 -6.74 -3.77
C MET A 43 -3.98 -6.86 -4.87
N GLU A 44 -2.99 -5.96 -4.87
CA GLU A 44 -1.85 -5.99 -5.80
C GLU A 44 -1.08 -7.32 -5.69
N LEU A 45 -0.77 -7.77 -4.47
CA LEU A 45 -0.14 -9.07 -4.23
C LEU A 45 -0.99 -10.24 -4.76
N SER A 46 -2.31 -10.12 -4.70
CA SER A 46 -3.19 -11.15 -5.22
C SER A 46 -3.22 -11.20 -6.73
N ILE A 47 -3.24 -10.03 -7.39
CA ILE A 47 -3.17 -9.91 -8.85
C ILE A 47 -1.83 -10.46 -9.37
N ASN A 48 -0.75 -10.21 -8.64
CA ASN A 48 0.60 -10.67 -8.98
C ASN A 48 0.85 -12.15 -8.63
N GLY A 49 -0.10 -12.82 -7.97
CA GLY A 49 0.00 -14.25 -7.62
C GLY A 49 0.82 -14.53 -6.36
N ASN A 50 1.34 -13.50 -5.68
CA ASN A 50 2.05 -13.66 -4.41
C ASN A 50 1.13 -14.09 -3.27
N VAL A 51 -0.14 -13.70 -3.35
CA VAL A 51 -1.17 -13.99 -2.34
C VAL A 51 -2.41 -14.59 -2.99
N THR A 52 -3.07 -15.53 -2.30
CA THR A 52 -4.37 -16.08 -2.72
C THR A 52 -5.41 -15.93 -1.62
N PHE A 53 -6.66 -15.75 -2.03
CA PHE A 53 -7.83 -15.84 -1.17
C PHE A 53 -8.42 -17.24 -1.27
N GLU A 54 -8.56 -17.92 -0.13
CA GLU A 54 -9.34 -19.15 -0.02
C GLU A 54 -10.85 -18.82 -0.02
N ASP A 55 -11.71 -19.83 -0.20
CA ASP A 55 -13.17 -19.68 -0.28
C ASP A 55 -13.81 -18.98 0.95
N ASP A 56 -13.11 -18.97 2.09
CA ASP A 56 -13.56 -18.39 3.34
C ASP A 56 -12.93 -17.02 3.68
N ASP A 57 -12.34 -16.36 2.67
CA ASP A 57 -11.59 -15.10 2.72
C ASP A 57 -10.24 -15.20 3.48
N THR A 58 -9.74 -16.39 3.76
CA THR A 58 -8.40 -16.58 4.30
C THR A 58 -7.34 -16.20 3.28
N VAL A 59 -6.44 -15.32 3.68
CA VAL A 59 -5.36 -14.80 2.85
C VAL A 59 -4.09 -15.61 3.10
N ARG A 60 -3.52 -16.19 2.05
CA ARG A 60 -2.31 -17.02 2.10
C ARG A 60 -1.23 -16.49 1.17
N ILE A 61 0.02 -16.65 1.59
CA ILE A 61 1.17 -16.41 0.72
C ILE A 61 1.36 -17.64 -0.15
N SER A 62 1.35 -17.42 -1.45
CA SER A 62 1.57 -18.41 -2.50
C SER A 62 2.99 -18.31 -3.06
N ASP A 63 3.53 -17.09 -3.15
CA ASP A 63 4.91 -16.83 -3.54
C ASP A 63 5.48 -15.66 -2.72
N SER A 64 6.64 -15.88 -2.10
CA SER A 64 7.37 -14.90 -1.30
C SER A 64 8.62 -14.34 -2.00
N ALA A 65 8.77 -14.57 -3.31
CA ALA A 65 9.81 -13.91 -4.10
C ALA A 65 9.64 -12.39 -4.04
N SER A 66 10.76 -11.66 -4.10
CA SER A 66 10.74 -10.19 -4.10
C SER A 66 9.96 -9.68 -5.31
N THR A 67 9.04 -8.75 -5.06
CA THR A 67 8.21 -8.11 -6.09
C THR A 67 8.91 -6.91 -6.73
N GLY A 68 10.08 -6.52 -6.22
CA GLY A 68 10.77 -5.28 -6.60
C GLY A 68 10.19 -4.01 -5.97
N GLU A 69 9.14 -4.11 -5.16
CA GLU A 69 8.50 -2.98 -4.49
C GLU A 69 8.59 -3.16 -2.96
N LYS A 70 9.32 -2.26 -2.29
CA LYS A 70 9.66 -2.38 -0.86
C LYS A 70 8.43 -2.54 0.05
N TYR A 71 7.31 -1.87 -0.28
CA TYR A 71 6.08 -1.94 0.51
C TYR A 71 5.36 -3.30 0.37
N LEU A 72 5.45 -3.94 -0.80
CA LEU A 72 4.88 -5.28 -1.02
C LEU A 72 5.77 -6.34 -0.35
N ASP A 73 7.09 -6.25 -0.54
CA ASP A 73 8.05 -7.16 0.09
C ASP A 73 7.93 -7.12 1.62
N ARG A 74 7.83 -5.90 2.18
CA ARG A 74 7.62 -5.71 3.62
C ARG A 74 6.29 -6.29 4.10
N LEU A 75 5.23 -6.16 3.32
CA LEU A 75 3.92 -6.73 3.66
C LEU A 75 3.97 -8.26 3.65
N ILE A 76 4.61 -8.88 2.64
CA ILE A 76 4.85 -10.32 2.56
C ILE A 76 5.63 -10.79 3.80
N GLU A 77 6.71 -10.09 4.16
CA GLU A 77 7.55 -10.43 5.33
C GLU A 77 6.71 -10.48 6.63
N ILE A 78 5.90 -9.44 6.87
CA ILE A 78 5.03 -9.37 8.05
C ILE A 78 3.99 -10.51 8.01
N MET A 79 3.40 -10.76 6.84
CA MET A 79 2.38 -11.79 6.68
C MET A 79 2.96 -13.22 6.85
N ALA A 80 4.21 -13.44 6.43
CA ALA A 80 4.90 -14.73 6.54
C ALA A 80 5.30 -15.07 7.99
N ALA A 81 5.53 -14.06 8.83
CA ALA A 81 5.83 -14.22 10.25
C ALA A 81 4.61 -14.67 11.10
N GLU A 82 3.45 -14.81 10.47
CA GLU A 82 2.16 -14.96 11.12
C GLU A 82 1.38 -16.13 10.48
N LYS A 83 0.49 -16.77 11.24
CA LYS A 83 -0.42 -17.77 10.64
C LYS A 83 -1.35 -17.10 9.61
N PRO A 84 -1.74 -17.78 8.53
CA PRO A 84 -2.81 -17.33 7.65
C PRO A 84 -4.07 -16.95 8.42
N LYS A 85 -4.73 -15.89 7.97
CA LYS A 85 -5.89 -15.28 8.63
C LYS A 85 -6.86 -14.76 7.57
N LYS A 86 -8.14 -14.65 7.92
CA LYS A 86 -9.16 -13.96 7.12
C LYS A 86 -8.76 -12.50 6.86
N LEU A 87 -9.14 -11.95 5.71
CA LEU A 87 -8.88 -10.55 5.36
C LEU A 87 -9.29 -9.58 6.47
N THR A 88 -10.47 -9.76 7.07
CA THR A 88 -10.95 -8.90 8.18
C THR A 88 -10.04 -8.94 9.42
N LYS A 89 -9.40 -10.08 9.67
CA LYS A 89 -8.41 -10.23 10.75
C LYS A 89 -7.08 -9.57 10.38
N TRP A 90 -6.67 -9.60 9.11
CA TRP A 90 -5.52 -8.82 8.64
C TRP A 90 -5.76 -7.31 8.76
N VAL A 91 -6.92 -6.82 8.34
CA VAL A 91 -7.33 -5.41 8.50
C VAL A 91 -7.26 -5.00 9.98
N SER A 92 -7.76 -5.86 10.88
CA SER A 92 -7.68 -5.62 12.33
C SER A 92 -6.24 -5.62 12.84
N TYR A 93 -5.41 -6.55 12.38
CA TYR A 93 -3.99 -6.68 12.76
C TYR A 93 -3.20 -5.42 12.40
N PHE A 94 -3.44 -4.88 11.20
CA PHE A 94 -2.73 -3.72 10.69
C PHE A 94 -3.36 -2.38 11.09
N TYR A 95 -4.50 -2.34 11.75
CA TYR A 95 -5.19 -1.09 12.08
C TYR A 95 -4.27 -0.07 12.79
N TYR A 96 -3.39 -0.54 13.67
CA TYR A 96 -2.41 0.32 14.36
C TYR A 96 -1.02 0.36 13.69
N ARG A 97 -0.77 -0.44 12.64
CA ARG A 97 0.52 -0.59 11.94
C ARG A 97 0.50 -0.10 10.48
N GLN A 98 -0.67 0.26 9.97
CA GLN A 98 -0.93 0.72 8.60
C GLN A 98 0.01 1.84 8.10
N LYS A 99 0.51 2.69 9.01
CA LYS A 99 1.37 3.82 8.67
C LYS A 99 2.72 3.39 8.10
N GLU A 100 3.25 2.25 8.52
CA GLU A 100 4.54 1.74 8.05
C GLU A 100 4.49 1.44 6.55
N ILE A 101 3.53 0.60 6.13
CA ILE A 101 3.34 0.23 4.72
C ILE A 101 2.96 1.46 3.88
N TYR A 102 2.04 2.30 4.37
CA TYR A 102 1.67 3.54 3.69
C TYR A 102 2.86 4.45 3.40
N LYS A 103 3.77 4.62 4.38
CA LYS A 103 4.99 5.42 4.22
C LYS A 103 5.87 4.87 3.09
N LEU A 104 6.05 3.55 3.04
CA LEU A 104 6.84 2.89 1.98
C LEU A 104 6.21 3.07 0.58
N VAL A 105 4.88 3.12 0.47
CA VAL A 105 4.20 3.42 -0.81
C VAL A 105 4.48 4.85 -1.25
N VAL A 106 4.39 5.81 -0.33
CA VAL A 106 4.71 7.23 -0.61
C VAL A 106 6.18 7.40 -0.97
N GLU A 107 7.10 6.76 -0.25
CA GLU A 107 8.53 6.76 -0.56
C GLU A 107 8.79 6.19 -1.96
N SER A 108 8.12 5.11 -2.35
CA SER A 108 8.24 4.57 -3.73
C SER A 108 7.74 5.56 -4.79
N LEU A 109 6.67 6.32 -4.53
CA LEU A 109 6.22 7.38 -5.43
C LEU A 109 7.24 8.53 -5.56
N VAL A 110 7.97 8.84 -4.48
CA VAL A 110 9.07 9.81 -4.49
C VAL A 110 10.27 9.27 -5.26
N ASP A 111 10.67 8.03 -5.00
CA ASP A 111 11.76 7.35 -5.71
C ASP A 111 11.49 7.29 -7.23
N LYS A 112 10.22 7.18 -7.64
CA LYS A 112 9.77 7.20 -9.04
C LYS A 112 9.62 8.62 -9.64
N GLY A 113 9.88 9.68 -8.88
CA GLY A 113 9.75 11.07 -9.32
C GLY A 113 8.30 11.52 -9.57
N VAL A 114 7.32 10.84 -8.98
CA VAL A 114 5.88 11.17 -9.12
C VAL A 114 5.43 12.14 -8.05
N LEU A 115 5.97 12.01 -6.84
CA LEU A 115 5.74 12.93 -5.71
C LEU A 115 7.07 13.53 -5.24
N GLU A 116 6.99 14.69 -4.60
CA GLU A 116 8.10 15.33 -3.91
C GLU A 116 7.69 15.64 -2.47
N ILE A 117 8.64 15.60 -1.54
CA ILE A 117 8.42 15.94 -0.14
C ILE A 117 8.82 17.40 0.07
N GLU A 118 7.85 18.25 0.38
CA GLU A 118 8.09 19.64 0.72
C GLU A 118 8.09 19.81 2.24
N ASN A 119 9.23 20.22 2.81
CA ASN A 119 9.33 20.48 4.25
C ASN A 119 8.74 21.86 4.57
N THR A 120 7.51 21.91 5.09
CA THR A 120 6.92 23.16 5.57
C THR A 120 7.46 23.52 6.95
N VAL A 121 8.20 24.63 7.05
CA VAL A 121 8.60 25.21 8.34
C VAL A 121 7.43 26.05 8.86
N PHE A 122 6.84 25.66 9.99
CA PHE A 122 5.84 26.47 10.69
C PHE A 122 6.58 27.46 11.60
N TYR A 123 6.42 28.76 11.34
CA TYR A 123 6.91 29.86 12.18
C TYR A 123 5.90 30.24 13.26
#